data_AF-A0A951I2X8-F1
#
_entry.id   AF-A0A951I2X8-F1
#
_cell.length_a   1.000
_cell.length_b   1.000
_cell.length_c   1.000
_cell.angle_alpha   90.00
_cell.angle_beta   90.00
_cell.angle_gamma   90.00
#
_symmetry.space_group_name_H-M   'P 1'
#
loop_
_entity.id
_entity.type
_entity.pdbx_description
1 polymer ?
#
loop_
_entity_poly.entity_id
_entity_poly.type
_entity_poly.pdbx_seq_one_letter_code
_entity_poly.pdbx_strand_id
1 'polypeptide(L)'
;MLHITKLAAVKRFVERIGFLDEKAQRLSAILQQPALDNKRNFSAGSNRNYGRVLSCEPDGVEPVYDITVESRHEFVAELVPVHNCNCYEPSSLLEADLMWNLDLYARLDLADAWAIIGPVNWYAPTSNLKLMFDRLVCMNGGNPREELIEHKNAELAMKLEHEPQWEELSLNHLEGRTAGFFCYGDGGGDELDESGRPKILRHKEYFDPDEEPFEEMRETYAPLVWQCRYGGVEVPDELWRYVEFGRGKKYSDNQAEDMATGTDVFRDFDEWTDAFAAFVGEKGKVEPGKYRAYGYEAPGHLWRDLKLKWREIKIGTGHPPPGSSPAKQEELNLNKDETLSPRKSEGEKLREE
;
A
#
# COMPACT_ATOMS: atom_id res chain seq x y z
N MET A 1 -13.95 -4.22 -4.56
CA MET A 1 -15.16 -3.38 -4.67
C MET A 1 -16.29 -4.09 -3.92
N LEU A 2 -16.87 -3.43 -2.91
CA LEU A 2 -17.96 -3.96 -2.08
C LEU A 2 -19.15 -4.40 -2.96
N HIS A 3 -19.53 -5.67 -2.89
CA HIS A 3 -20.67 -6.19 -3.65
C HIS A 3 -21.98 -5.71 -3.00
N ILE A 4 -22.73 -4.87 -3.71
CA ILE A 4 -24.05 -4.41 -3.28
C ILE A 4 -25.04 -5.56 -3.45
N THR A 5 -25.39 -6.24 -2.35
CA THR A 5 -26.27 -7.43 -2.35
C THR A 5 -27.77 -7.10 -2.38
N LYS A 6 -28.14 -5.83 -2.13
CA LYS A 6 -29.55 -5.40 -2.13
C LYS A 6 -29.98 -5.05 -3.56
N LEU A 7 -30.89 -5.83 -4.13
CA LEU A 7 -31.47 -5.61 -5.47
C LEU A 7 -31.97 -4.16 -5.69
N ALA A 8 -32.53 -3.54 -4.65
CA ALA A 8 -32.96 -2.14 -4.67
C ALA A 8 -31.80 -1.13 -4.77
N ALA A 9 -30.64 -1.46 -4.19
CA ALA A 9 -29.44 -0.63 -4.29
C ALA A 9 -28.73 -0.83 -5.64
N VAL A 10 -28.75 -2.04 -6.20
CA VAL A 10 -28.32 -2.29 -7.59
C VAL A 10 -29.19 -1.52 -8.58
N LYS A 11 -30.54 -1.57 -8.44
CA LYS A 11 -31.45 -0.77 -9.27
C LYS A 11 -31.15 0.73 -9.17
N ARG A 12 -31.01 1.27 -7.95
CA ARG A 12 -30.65 2.68 -7.76
C ARG A 12 -29.30 3.06 -8.35
N PHE A 13 -28.30 2.18 -8.26
CA PHE A 13 -26.98 2.40 -8.87
C PHE A 13 -27.09 2.45 -10.40
N VAL A 14 -27.82 1.51 -11.00
CA VAL A 14 -28.05 1.48 -12.45
C VAL A 14 -28.86 2.69 -12.92
N GLU A 15 -29.88 3.10 -12.17
CA GLU A 15 -30.76 4.22 -12.51
C GLU A 15 -30.10 5.60 -12.32
N ARG A 16 -29.23 5.75 -11.32
CA ARG A 16 -28.66 7.08 -10.95
C ARG A 16 -27.22 7.29 -11.38
N ILE A 17 -26.41 6.23 -11.43
CA ILE A 17 -25.00 6.30 -11.79
C ILE A 17 -24.80 5.70 -13.19
N GLY A 18 -25.36 4.51 -13.43
CA GLY A 18 -25.35 3.85 -14.74
C GLY A 18 -23.94 3.57 -15.28
N PHE A 19 -23.89 3.00 -16.48
CA PHE A 19 -22.66 2.90 -17.28
C PHE A 19 -22.87 3.73 -18.54
N LEU A 20 -21.82 4.44 -19.01
CA LEU A 20 -21.89 5.35 -20.16
C LEU A 20 -22.08 4.65 -21.53
N ASP A 21 -22.27 3.33 -21.55
CA ASP A 21 -22.31 2.50 -22.76
C ASP A 21 -23.48 1.50 -22.78
N GLU A 22 -23.54 0.67 -23.83
CA GLU A 22 -24.60 -0.33 -24.10
C GLU A 22 -24.84 -1.33 -22.95
N LYS A 23 -23.96 -1.37 -21.94
CA LYS A 23 -24.09 -2.23 -20.75
C LYS A 23 -25.27 -1.82 -19.87
N ALA A 24 -25.66 -0.54 -19.86
CA ALA A 24 -26.84 -0.07 -19.12
C ALA A 24 -28.14 -0.68 -19.68
N GLN A 25 -28.25 -0.83 -21.00
CA GLN A 25 -29.42 -1.45 -21.65
C GLN A 25 -29.45 -2.97 -21.46
N ARG A 26 -28.29 -3.64 -21.52
CA ARG A 26 -28.19 -5.09 -21.22
C ARG A 26 -28.55 -5.42 -19.77
N LEU A 27 -28.08 -4.62 -18.81
CA LEU A 27 -28.34 -4.87 -17.39
C LEU A 27 -29.81 -4.62 -17.01
N SER A 28 -30.45 -3.61 -17.61
CA SER A 28 -31.91 -3.40 -17.50
C SER A 28 -32.72 -4.56 -18.10
N ALA A 29 -32.28 -5.13 -19.23
CA ALA A 29 -32.93 -6.30 -19.82
C ALA A 29 -32.78 -7.57 -18.96
N ILE A 30 -31.63 -7.75 -18.30
CA ILE A 30 -31.37 -8.88 -17.38
C ILE A 30 -32.23 -8.77 -16.11
N LEU A 31 -32.39 -7.57 -15.56
CA LEU A 31 -33.22 -7.33 -14.37
C LEU A 31 -34.74 -7.47 -14.62
N GLN A 32 -35.15 -7.56 -15.89
CA GLN A 32 -36.55 -7.75 -16.29
C GLN A 32 -36.88 -9.18 -16.75
N GLN A 33 -35.89 -10.08 -16.85
CA GLN A 33 -36.14 -11.47 -17.26
C GLN A 33 -36.52 -12.35 -16.05
N PRO A 34 -37.54 -13.23 -16.18
CA PRO A 34 -37.80 -14.25 -15.18
C PRO A 34 -36.61 -15.22 -15.17
N ALA A 35 -36.14 -15.59 -13.97
CA ALA A 35 -35.00 -16.47 -13.78
C ALA A 35 -35.20 -17.78 -14.56
N LEU A 36 -34.45 -17.93 -15.65
CA LEU A 36 -34.33 -19.18 -16.38
C LEU A 36 -32.87 -19.43 -16.70
N ASP A 37 -32.41 -20.60 -16.26
CA ASP A 37 -31.20 -21.26 -16.70
C ASP A 37 -31.07 -21.19 -18.21
N ASN A 38 -30.04 -20.50 -18.71
CA ASN A 38 -29.18 -21.05 -19.75
C ASN A 38 -27.99 -20.14 -20.12
N LYS A 39 -26.85 -20.82 -20.25
CA LYS A 39 -25.53 -20.37 -20.67
C LYS A 39 -25.57 -19.43 -21.87
N ARG A 40 -24.98 -18.23 -21.75
CA ARG A 40 -24.57 -17.42 -22.91
C ARG A 40 -23.22 -16.73 -22.68
N ASN A 41 -22.31 -17.06 -23.59
CA ASN A 41 -20.96 -16.52 -23.70
C ASN A 41 -20.97 -15.02 -24.05
N PHE A 42 -20.46 -14.19 -23.14
CA PHE A 42 -20.08 -12.81 -23.43
C PHE A 42 -18.56 -12.67 -23.41
N SER A 43 -17.97 -12.34 -24.55
CA SER A 43 -16.57 -11.91 -24.66
C SER A 43 -16.47 -10.40 -24.44
N ALA A 44 -15.96 -9.99 -23.28
CA ALA A 44 -15.55 -8.61 -23.02
C ALA A 44 -14.54 -8.54 -21.86
N GLY A 45 -13.39 -7.90 -22.14
CA GLY A 45 -12.51 -7.19 -21.20
C GLY A 45 -11.97 -7.95 -20.00
N SER A 46 -10.68 -8.26 -20.03
CA SER A 46 -9.88 -8.74 -18.89
C SER A 46 -9.72 -7.64 -17.83
N ASN A 47 -10.67 -7.52 -16.91
CA ASN A 47 -10.43 -6.90 -15.61
C ASN A 47 -11.13 -7.74 -14.55
N ARG A 48 -10.33 -8.40 -13.72
CA ARG A 48 -10.68 -9.64 -13.04
C ARG A 48 -10.14 -9.60 -11.62
N ASN A 49 -11.04 -9.62 -10.65
CA ASN A 49 -10.95 -10.18 -9.29
C ASN A 49 -11.71 -9.31 -8.29
N TYR A 50 -12.92 -9.73 -7.89
CA TYR A 50 -13.56 -9.25 -6.67
C TYR A 50 -14.33 -10.40 -6.03
N GLY A 51 -13.97 -10.77 -4.80
CA GLY A 51 -14.75 -11.65 -3.95
C GLY A 51 -16.07 -11.01 -3.51
N ARG A 52 -17.07 -11.84 -3.16
CA ARG A 52 -18.40 -11.42 -2.73
C ARG A 52 -18.51 -11.42 -1.20
N VAL A 53 -18.67 -10.25 -0.59
CA VAL A 53 -19.01 -10.15 0.83
C VAL A 53 -20.50 -10.48 1.03
N LEU A 54 -20.81 -11.53 1.78
CA LEU A 54 -22.17 -12.03 2.00
C LEU A 54 -22.86 -11.36 3.20
N SER A 55 -22.11 -11.07 4.26
CA SER A 55 -22.52 -10.33 5.44
C SER A 55 -21.27 -9.74 6.12
N CYS A 56 -21.46 -8.71 6.95
CA CYS A 56 -20.45 -8.22 7.88
C CYS A 56 -21.08 -8.20 9.27
N GLU A 57 -20.47 -8.87 10.23
CA GLU A 57 -20.86 -8.83 11.63
C GLU A 57 -19.67 -8.30 12.45
N PRO A 58 -19.89 -7.52 13.52
CA PRO A 58 -18.82 -7.10 14.40
C PRO A 58 -18.22 -8.31 15.12
N ASP A 59 -16.95 -8.63 14.84
CA ASP A 59 -16.26 -9.82 15.37
C ASP A 59 -15.31 -9.50 16.54
N GLY A 60 -15.42 -8.29 17.11
CA GLY A 60 -14.51 -7.81 18.14
C GLY A 60 -13.16 -7.31 17.58
N VAL A 61 -12.13 -7.34 18.42
CA VAL A 61 -10.75 -6.96 18.06
C VAL A 61 -9.93 -8.24 18.06
N GLU A 62 -9.62 -8.76 16.88
CA GLU A 62 -8.74 -9.91 16.69
C GLU A 62 -7.49 -9.50 15.90
N PRO A 63 -6.35 -10.18 16.11
CA PRO A 63 -5.18 -10.02 15.25
C PRO A 63 -5.52 -10.37 13.80
N VAL A 64 -5.35 -9.41 12.89
CA VAL A 64 -5.49 -9.64 11.44
C VAL A 64 -4.17 -10.22 10.95
N TYR A 65 -4.17 -11.49 10.59
CA TYR A 65 -3.04 -12.11 9.89
C TYR A 65 -3.11 -11.75 8.41
N ASP A 66 -1.96 -11.44 7.81
CA ASP A 66 -1.85 -11.01 6.41
C ASP A 66 -2.72 -11.84 5.47
N ILE A 67 -3.52 -11.14 4.66
CA ILE A 67 -4.21 -11.76 3.53
C ILE A 67 -3.13 -12.12 2.51
N THR A 68 -2.76 -13.40 2.44
CA THR A 68 -1.97 -13.93 1.33
C THR A 68 -2.78 -13.75 0.04
N VAL A 69 -2.40 -12.74 -0.77
CA VAL A 69 -3.05 -12.48 -2.06
C VAL A 69 -2.50 -13.48 -3.09
N GLU A 70 -3.39 -14.32 -3.60
CA GLU A 70 -3.12 -15.48 -4.47
C GLU A 70 -2.45 -15.14 -5.81
N SER A 71 -2.59 -13.90 -6.27
CA SER A 71 -1.82 -13.34 -7.38
C SER A 71 -0.90 -12.24 -6.84
N ARG A 72 0.40 -12.31 -7.17
CA ARG A 72 1.32 -11.19 -6.98
C ARG A 72 0.73 -9.99 -7.72
N HIS A 73 0.15 -9.03 -7.01
CA HIS A 73 -0.41 -7.83 -7.62
C HIS A 73 0.77 -6.96 -8.03
N GLU A 74 1.23 -7.13 -9.26
CA GLU A 74 2.05 -6.15 -9.94
C GLU A 74 1.15 -4.96 -10.27
N PHE A 75 1.52 -3.78 -9.78
CA PHE A 75 0.99 -2.55 -10.32
C PHE A 75 2.14 -1.60 -10.61
N VAL A 76 1.96 -0.82 -11.67
CA VAL A 76 2.92 0.17 -12.10
C VAL A 76 2.58 1.47 -11.38
N ALA A 77 3.41 1.85 -10.42
CA ALA A 77 3.34 3.16 -9.80
C ALA A 77 4.43 4.05 -10.41
N GLU A 78 4.01 5.09 -11.14
CA GLU A 78 4.92 6.04 -11.78
C GLU A 78 6.03 5.35 -12.60
N LEU A 79 5.64 4.36 -13.41
CA LEU A 79 6.51 3.56 -14.30
C LEU A 79 7.39 2.51 -13.59
N VAL A 80 7.24 2.30 -12.28
CA VAL A 80 7.94 1.25 -11.52
C VAL A 80 6.98 0.08 -11.23
N PRO A 81 7.29 -1.15 -11.66
CA PRO A 81 6.57 -2.35 -11.24
C PRO A 81 6.80 -2.60 -9.74
N VAL A 82 5.73 -2.72 -8.96
CA VAL A 82 5.81 -2.83 -7.49
C VAL A 82 5.13 -4.11 -7.02
N HIS A 83 5.72 -4.74 -6.00
CA HIS A 83 5.17 -5.92 -5.32
C HIS A 83 5.15 -5.72 -3.78
N ASN A 84 4.33 -6.48 -3.06
CA ASN A 84 3.81 -6.12 -1.73
C ASN A 84 4.47 -6.78 -0.50
N CYS A 85 5.69 -7.33 -0.58
CA CYS A 85 6.36 -7.94 0.59
C CYS A 85 7.84 -7.54 0.67
N ASN A 86 8.53 -7.74 1.79
CA ASN A 86 10.00 -7.73 1.90
C ASN A 86 10.65 -9.08 1.49
N CYS A 87 9.83 -10.06 1.11
CA CYS A 87 10.17 -11.44 0.75
C CYS A 87 11.01 -11.62 -0.54
N TYR A 88 11.68 -10.57 -1.01
CA TYR A 88 12.33 -10.50 -2.32
C TYR A 88 13.84 -10.63 -2.16
N GLU A 89 14.52 -11.03 -3.23
CA GLU A 89 15.97 -11.17 -3.24
C GLU A 89 16.58 -10.25 -4.31
N PRO A 90 17.80 -9.73 -4.09
CA PRO A 90 18.52 -8.99 -5.11
C PRO A 90 18.63 -9.79 -6.41
N SER A 91 18.45 -9.11 -7.55
CA SER A 91 18.57 -9.69 -8.90
C SER A 91 17.62 -10.85 -9.23
N SER A 92 16.51 -11.01 -8.48
CA SER A 92 15.50 -12.02 -8.82
C SER A 92 14.86 -11.75 -10.19
N LEU A 93 14.90 -12.74 -11.08
CA LEU A 93 14.26 -12.69 -12.41
C LEU A 93 12.74 -12.89 -12.36
N LEU A 94 12.25 -13.55 -11.30
CA LEU A 94 10.83 -13.86 -11.12
C LEU A 94 10.11 -12.86 -10.22
N GLU A 95 10.88 -12.10 -9.45
CA GLU A 95 10.42 -11.20 -8.40
C GLU A 95 11.34 -9.98 -8.37
N ALA A 96 11.40 -9.25 -9.48
CA ALA A 96 12.29 -8.10 -9.61
C ALA A 96 11.93 -7.03 -8.58
N ASP A 97 12.93 -6.57 -7.82
CA ASP A 97 12.73 -5.62 -6.74
C ASP A 97 13.77 -4.50 -6.75
N LEU A 98 13.32 -3.27 -6.98
CA LEU A 98 14.22 -2.13 -7.07
C LEU A 98 14.85 -1.77 -5.71
N MET A 99 14.12 -1.92 -4.60
CA MET A 99 14.65 -1.58 -3.27
C MET A 99 15.80 -2.52 -2.89
N TRP A 100 15.67 -3.82 -3.15
CA TRP A 100 16.76 -4.79 -2.98
C TRP A 100 17.92 -4.55 -3.95
N ASN A 101 17.64 -4.28 -5.22
CA ASN A 101 18.69 -4.04 -6.22
C ASN A 101 19.52 -2.77 -5.92
N LEU A 102 18.92 -1.77 -5.26
CA LEU A 102 19.60 -0.54 -4.84
C LEU A 102 20.16 -0.61 -3.41
N ASP A 103 19.99 -1.74 -2.73
CA ASP A 103 20.36 -1.93 -1.33
C ASP A 103 19.68 -0.91 -0.39
N LEU A 104 18.44 -0.51 -0.72
CA LEU A 104 17.75 0.58 -0.05
C LEU A 104 17.40 0.23 1.40
N TYR A 105 17.03 -1.02 1.69
CA TYR A 105 16.78 -1.46 3.07
C TYR A 105 18.02 -1.32 3.95
N ALA A 106 19.20 -1.70 3.46
CA ALA A 106 20.45 -1.54 4.20
C ALA A 106 20.87 -0.07 4.34
N ARG A 107 20.63 0.76 3.32
CA ARG A 107 20.90 2.21 3.40
C ARG A 107 20.01 2.89 4.45
N LEU A 108 18.73 2.52 4.50
CA LEU A 108 17.77 3.03 5.49
C LEU A 108 18.13 2.56 6.91
N ASP A 109 18.57 1.31 7.05
CA ASP A 109 19.12 0.75 8.29
C ASP A 109 20.43 1.44 8.72
N LEU A 110 21.33 1.75 7.79
CA LEU A 110 22.60 2.42 8.10
C LEU A 110 22.45 3.90 8.46
N ALA A 111 21.38 4.54 8.00
CA ALA A 111 21.18 5.96 8.22
C ALA A 111 20.74 6.24 9.67
N ASP A 112 21.41 7.19 10.32
CA ASP A 112 20.98 7.75 11.62
C ASP A 112 19.70 8.58 11.47
N ALA A 113 19.51 9.20 10.30
CA ALA A 113 18.35 10.00 9.99
C ALA A 113 17.97 9.96 8.50
N TRP A 114 16.69 10.20 8.21
CA TRP A 114 16.13 10.24 6.85
C TRP A 114 15.62 11.63 6.51
N ALA A 115 16.06 12.16 5.37
CA ALA A 115 15.54 13.38 4.78
C ALA A 115 14.59 13.00 3.62
N ILE A 116 13.28 13.20 3.81
CA ILE A 116 12.25 12.92 2.80
C ILE A 116 11.82 14.24 2.17
N ILE A 117 12.05 14.39 0.87
CA ILE A 117 11.75 15.61 0.12
C ILE A 117 10.83 15.23 -1.03
N GLY A 118 9.66 15.88 -1.15
CA GLY A 118 8.72 15.52 -2.20
C GLY A 118 7.55 16.48 -2.38
N PRO A 119 6.89 16.44 -3.55
CA PRO A 119 5.75 17.29 -3.84
C PRO A 119 4.48 16.78 -3.12
N VAL A 120 3.51 17.68 -2.97
CA VAL A 120 2.11 17.34 -2.72
C VAL A 120 1.43 17.08 -4.06
N ASN A 121 0.97 15.85 -4.26
CA ASN A 121 0.21 15.43 -5.43
C ASN A 121 -1.23 15.13 -5.00
N TRP A 122 -2.18 15.97 -5.40
CA TRP A 122 -3.62 15.74 -5.15
C TRP A 122 -3.93 15.38 -3.69
N TYR A 123 -3.53 16.26 -2.75
CA TYR A 123 -3.76 16.08 -1.30
C TYR A 123 -3.00 14.89 -0.66
N ALA A 124 -1.95 14.38 -1.29
CA ALA A 124 -1.17 13.25 -0.79
C ALA A 124 0.33 13.35 -1.16
N PRO A 125 1.22 12.57 -0.52
CA PRO A 125 2.55 12.34 -1.04
C PRO A 125 2.50 11.66 -2.42
N THR A 126 3.58 11.77 -3.18
CA THR A 126 3.75 10.96 -4.39
C THR A 126 3.67 9.46 -4.08
N SER A 127 3.11 8.72 -5.03
CA SER A 127 2.81 7.30 -4.88
C SER A 127 4.05 6.46 -4.59
N ASN A 128 5.21 6.84 -5.14
CA ASN A 128 6.47 6.12 -4.95
C ASN A 128 6.96 6.17 -3.49
N LEU A 129 6.76 7.29 -2.78
CA LEU A 129 7.12 7.44 -1.37
C LEU A 129 6.22 6.56 -0.52
N LYS A 130 4.90 6.61 -0.74
CA LYS A 130 3.96 5.75 0.00
C LYS A 130 4.29 4.27 -0.21
N LEU A 131 4.67 3.88 -1.41
CA LEU A 131 5.09 2.52 -1.70
C LEU A 131 6.39 2.12 -1.01
N MET A 132 7.42 2.97 -1.06
CA MET A 132 8.67 2.71 -0.34
C MET A 132 8.37 2.45 1.14
N PHE A 133 7.53 3.28 1.73
CA PHE A 133 7.13 3.19 3.13
C PHE A 133 6.28 1.94 3.46
N ASP A 134 5.33 1.56 2.60
CA ASP A 134 4.53 0.34 2.76
C ASP A 134 5.37 -0.93 2.80
N ARG A 135 6.51 -0.91 2.13
CA ARG A 135 7.46 -2.03 2.12
C ARG A 135 8.33 -2.12 3.35
N LEU A 136 8.32 -1.08 4.18
CA LEU A 136 8.98 -1.07 5.47
C LEU A 136 8.04 -1.52 6.59
N VAL A 137 6.87 -2.11 6.30
CA VAL A 137 5.90 -2.55 7.32
C VAL A 137 6.51 -3.45 8.39
N CYS A 138 7.49 -4.30 8.06
CA CYS A 138 8.20 -5.15 9.02
C CYS A 138 9.30 -4.42 9.83
N MET A 139 9.41 -3.09 9.72
CA MET A 139 10.35 -2.31 10.54
C MET A 139 10.00 -2.36 12.03
N ASN A 140 8.71 -2.52 12.34
CA ASN A 140 8.16 -2.45 13.69
C ASN A 140 8.21 -3.79 14.45
N GLY A 141 8.98 -4.76 13.95
CA GLY A 141 9.10 -6.10 14.53
C GLY A 141 8.75 -7.21 13.55
N GLY A 142 9.11 -8.42 13.94
CA GLY A 142 8.94 -9.62 13.13
C GLY A 142 9.94 -10.70 13.52
N ASN A 143 10.01 -11.75 12.71
CA ASN A 143 10.98 -12.82 12.91
C ASN A 143 12.24 -12.57 12.06
N PRO A 144 13.38 -12.18 12.66
CA PRO A 144 14.65 -12.05 11.94
C PRO A 144 15.35 -13.40 11.68
N ARG A 145 14.84 -14.49 12.26
CA ARG A 145 15.43 -15.84 12.22
C ARG A 145 14.51 -16.81 11.51
N GLU A 146 14.58 -16.76 10.19
CA GLU A 146 13.71 -17.53 9.32
C GLU A 146 13.77 -19.06 9.54
N GLU A 147 14.91 -19.58 10.01
CA GLU A 147 15.07 -21.00 10.31
C GLU A 147 14.16 -21.51 11.44
N LEU A 148 13.70 -20.62 12.33
CA LEU A 148 12.78 -20.97 13.41
C LEU A 148 11.38 -21.36 12.89
N ILE A 149 11.04 -20.93 11.67
CA ILE A 149 9.74 -21.15 11.05
C ILE A 149 9.86 -21.95 9.75
N GLU A 150 11.00 -22.59 9.50
CA GLU A 150 11.25 -23.35 8.27
C GLU A 150 10.87 -22.59 6.98
N HIS A 151 11.28 -21.31 6.86
CA HIS A 151 10.89 -20.40 5.78
C HIS A 151 9.46 -19.83 5.93
N LYS A 152 8.47 -20.27 5.15
CA LYS A 152 7.10 -19.71 5.21
C LYS A 152 6.09 -20.69 5.84
N ASN A 153 6.49 -21.40 6.90
CA ASN A 153 5.57 -22.29 7.61
C ASN A 153 4.68 -21.49 8.57
N ALA A 154 3.44 -21.23 8.15
CA ALA A 154 2.48 -20.44 8.92
C ALA A 154 2.24 -20.97 10.35
N GLU A 155 2.13 -22.29 10.54
CA GLU A 155 1.87 -22.87 11.86
C GLU A 155 3.04 -22.67 12.83
N LEU A 156 4.28 -22.74 12.32
CA LEU A 156 5.46 -22.46 13.12
C LEU A 156 5.58 -20.96 13.43
N ALA A 157 5.23 -20.09 12.49
CA ALA A 157 5.19 -18.64 12.71
C ALA A 157 4.17 -18.26 13.79
N MET A 158 2.93 -18.76 13.67
CA MET A 158 1.89 -18.55 14.69
C MET A 158 2.31 -19.09 16.06
N LYS A 159 2.96 -20.26 16.10
CA LYS A 159 3.47 -20.80 17.36
C LYS A 159 4.56 -19.91 17.95
N LEU A 160 5.51 -19.47 17.13
CA LEU A 160 6.65 -18.63 17.55
C LEU A 160 6.17 -17.30 18.15
N GLU A 161 5.14 -16.69 17.59
CA GLU A 161 4.53 -15.44 18.09
C GLU A 161 4.00 -15.57 19.54
N HIS A 162 3.62 -16.77 19.96
CA HIS A 162 3.14 -17.03 21.34
C HIS A 162 4.24 -17.49 22.31
N GLU A 163 5.47 -17.72 21.84
CA GLU A 163 6.57 -18.12 22.71
C GLU A 163 7.20 -16.90 23.41
N PRO A 164 7.67 -17.01 24.67
CA PRO A 164 8.30 -15.90 25.38
C PRO A 164 9.49 -15.25 24.65
N GLN A 165 10.21 -16.04 23.84
CA GLN A 165 11.32 -15.55 23.02
C GLN A 165 10.91 -14.57 21.92
N TRP A 166 9.61 -14.44 21.60
CA TRP A 166 9.12 -13.47 20.63
C TRP A 166 9.45 -12.03 21.01
N GLU A 167 9.38 -11.69 22.30
CA GLU A 167 9.74 -10.36 22.82
C GLU A 167 11.22 -10.00 22.54
N GLU A 168 12.10 -11.01 22.48
CA GLU A 168 13.53 -10.82 22.17
C GLU A 168 13.84 -10.82 20.66
N LEU A 169 12.91 -11.31 19.84
CA LEU A 169 13.05 -11.43 18.38
C LEU A 169 12.42 -10.26 17.64
N SER A 170 11.17 -9.94 17.99
CA SER A 170 10.32 -8.94 17.34
C SER A 170 10.64 -7.53 17.82
N LEU A 171 11.86 -7.10 17.54
CA LEU A 171 12.37 -5.79 17.90
C LEU A 171 12.06 -4.78 16.80
N ASN A 172 11.83 -3.53 17.19
CA ASN A 172 11.77 -2.45 16.24
C ASN A 172 13.17 -2.18 15.67
N HIS A 173 13.36 -2.51 14.39
CA HIS A 173 14.67 -2.48 13.75
C HIS A 173 15.14 -1.07 13.41
N LEU A 174 14.20 -0.13 13.25
CA LEU A 174 14.47 1.25 12.84
C LEU A 174 14.39 2.25 14.00
N GLU A 175 14.10 1.76 15.20
CA GLU A 175 13.97 2.56 16.42
C GLU A 175 15.17 3.47 16.67
N GLY A 176 14.88 4.66 17.19
CA GLY A 176 15.89 5.63 17.58
C GLY A 176 16.41 6.49 16.44
N ARG A 177 15.97 6.27 15.18
CA ARG A 177 16.27 7.16 14.04
C ARG A 177 15.39 8.40 14.03
N THR A 178 15.82 9.41 13.28
CA THR A 178 15.06 10.64 13.03
C THR A 178 14.65 10.71 11.57
N ALA A 179 13.45 11.19 11.27
CA ALA A 179 13.06 11.56 9.91
C ALA A 179 12.58 13.01 9.87
N GLY A 180 12.92 13.70 8.79
CA GLY A 180 12.45 15.04 8.45
C GLY A 180 11.75 15.02 7.09
N PHE A 181 10.73 15.87 6.95
CA PHE A 181 9.92 15.97 5.75
C PHE A 181 9.93 17.42 5.23
N PHE A 182 10.42 17.60 4.01
CA PHE A 182 10.28 18.84 3.26
C PHE A 182 9.30 18.62 2.11
N CYS A 183 8.06 19.01 2.35
CA CYS A 183 6.96 18.89 1.39
C CYS A 183 6.82 20.20 0.62
N TYR A 184 6.41 20.14 -0.64
CA TYR A 184 6.16 21.37 -1.40
C TYR A 184 5.01 21.25 -2.40
N GLY A 185 4.40 22.37 -2.77
CA GLY A 185 3.27 22.40 -3.68
C GLY A 185 3.07 23.77 -4.32
N ASP A 186 2.25 23.83 -5.36
CA ASP A 186 1.98 25.06 -6.11
C ASP A 186 0.68 25.77 -5.71
N GLY A 187 -0.02 25.25 -4.70
CA GLY A 187 -1.30 25.78 -4.25
C GLY A 187 -2.38 25.76 -5.34
N GLY A 188 -2.26 24.86 -6.33
CA GLY A 188 -3.16 24.80 -7.49
C GLY A 188 -2.81 25.81 -8.59
N GLY A 189 -1.61 26.41 -8.55
CA GLY A 189 -1.10 27.31 -9.59
C GLY A 189 -2.10 28.42 -9.92
N ASP A 190 -2.40 28.61 -11.20
CA ASP A 190 -3.42 29.54 -11.67
C ASP A 190 -4.79 28.88 -11.93
N GLU A 191 -5.04 27.71 -11.37
CA GLU A 191 -6.26 26.94 -11.63
C GLU A 191 -7.44 27.37 -10.75
N LEU A 192 -7.20 28.02 -9.60
CA LEU A 192 -8.25 28.42 -8.66
C LEU A 192 -8.92 29.74 -9.04
N ASP A 193 -10.25 29.80 -8.91
CA ASP A 193 -11.04 31.03 -9.04
C ASP A 193 -11.07 31.85 -7.74
N GLU A 194 -11.77 32.99 -7.77
CA GLU A 194 -11.89 33.91 -6.62
C GLU A 194 -12.57 33.27 -5.39
N SER A 195 -13.28 32.16 -5.59
CA SER A 195 -13.93 31.41 -4.52
C SER A 195 -13.06 30.28 -3.96
N GLY A 196 -11.81 30.15 -4.42
CA GLY A 196 -10.92 29.05 -4.04
C GLY A 196 -11.19 27.73 -4.76
N ARG A 197 -12.05 27.71 -5.78
CA ARG A 197 -12.44 26.47 -6.49
C ARG A 197 -11.69 26.33 -7.81
N PRO A 198 -11.33 25.10 -8.25
CA PRO A 198 -10.72 24.94 -9.56
C PRO A 198 -11.66 25.40 -10.69
N LYS A 199 -11.17 26.33 -11.53
CA LYS A 199 -11.89 26.97 -12.65
C LYS A 199 -12.51 25.96 -13.61
N ILE A 200 -11.87 24.80 -13.77
CA ILE A 200 -12.28 23.76 -14.72
C ILE A 200 -13.50 22.95 -14.24
N LEU A 201 -13.82 22.97 -12.94
CA LEU A 201 -14.93 22.19 -12.40
C LEU A 201 -16.26 22.69 -12.97
N ARG A 202 -17.00 21.76 -13.57
CA ARG A 202 -18.39 21.98 -13.97
C ARG A 202 -19.34 21.90 -12.78
N HIS A 203 -19.03 21.01 -11.84
CA HIS A 203 -19.79 20.77 -10.60
C HIS A 203 -19.05 21.41 -9.44
N LYS A 204 -19.14 22.74 -9.33
CA LYS A 204 -18.45 23.51 -8.27
C LYS A 204 -18.94 23.14 -6.86
N GLU A 205 -20.17 22.64 -6.76
CA GLU A 205 -20.81 22.16 -5.54
C GLU A 205 -20.16 20.90 -4.93
N TYR A 206 -19.28 20.21 -5.67
CA TYR A 206 -18.55 19.04 -5.15
C TYR A 206 -17.25 19.40 -4.44
N PHE A 207 -16.84 20.66 -4.53
CA PHE A 207 -15.62 21.15 -3.92
C PHE A 207 -15.98 22.37 -3.08
N ASP A 208 -16.03 22.19 -1.77
CA ASP A 208 -16.14 23.29 -0.83
C ASP A 208 -14.77 23.55 -0.18
N PRO A 209 -14.11 24.69 -0.47
CA PRO A 209 -12.78 24.99 0.08
C PRO A 209 -12.77 25.03 1.61
N ASP A 210 -13.91 25.36 2.24
CA ASP A 210 -14.03 25.38 3.70
C ASP A 210 -14.09 23.96 4.31
N GLU A 211 -14.31 22.92 3.49
CA GLU A 211 -14.32 21.51 3.89
C GLU A 211 -13.05 20.76 3.45
N GLU A 212 -12.00 21.46 3.05
CA GLU A 212 -10.73 20.82 2.71
C GLU A 212 -10.14 20.05 3.90
N PRO A 213 -9.50 18.89 3.66
CA PRO A 213 -9.19 17.93 4.72
C PRO A 213 -8.06 18.34 5.67
N PHE A 214 -7.30 19.39 5.35
CA PHE A 214 -6.10 19.81 6.08
C PHE A 214 -6.13 21.30 6.37
N GLU A 215 -5.85 21.68 7.62
CA GLU A 215 -5.61 23.09 7.98
C GLU A 215 -4.21 23.53 7.50
N GLU A 216 -3.24 22.62 7.62
CA GLU A 216 -1.85 22.83 7.23
C GLU A 216 -1.46 21.82 6.14
N MET A 217 -1.05 22.30 4.97
CA MET A 217 -0.78 21.44 3.80
C MET A 217 0.33 20.40 4.02
N ARG A 218 1.20 20.58 5.03
CA ARG A 218 2.16 19.54 5.44
C ARG A 218 1.47 18.24 5.83
N GLU A 219 0.24 18.30 6.35
CA GLU A 219 -0.55 17.15 6.81
C GLU A 219 -0.94 16.17 5.70
N THR A 220 -0.81 16.57 4.44
CA THR A 220 -0.87 15.64 3.31
C THR A 220 0.12 14.48 3.45
N TYR A 221 1.27 14.71 4.12
CA TYR A 221 2.28 13.68 4.43
C TYR A 221 2.06 12.98 5.79
N ALA A 222 1.01 13.31 6.53
CA ALA A 222 0.73 12.74 7.85
C ALA A 222 0.76 11.20 7.85
N PRO A 223 0.21 10.46 6.85
CA PRO A 223 0.30 9.00 6.84
C PRO A 223 1.74 8.47 6.90
N LEU A 224 2.70 9.12 6.22
CA LEU A 224 4.11 8.70 6.26
C LEU A 224 4.78 9.07 7.58
N VAL A 225 4.48 10.27 8.10
CA VAL A 225 4.95 10.73 9.41
C VAL A 225 4.49 9.78 10.53
N TRP A 226 3.23 9.38 10.50
CA TRP A 226 2.68 8.44 11.47
C TRP A 226 3.24 7.02 11.30
N GLN A 227 3.56 6.60 10.07
CA GLN A 227 4.23 5.33 9.85
C GLN A 227 5.67 5.32 10.41
N CYS A 228 6.42 6.42 10.25
CA CYS A 228 7.71 6.62 10.93
C CYS A 228 7.56 6.48 12.44
N ARG A 229 6.65 7.27 13.03
CA ARG A 229 6.43 7.30 14.49
C ARG A 229 5.99 5.94 15.02
N TYR A 230 5.09 5.26 14.31
CA TYR A 230 4.65 3.90 14.64
C TYR A 230 5.80 2.89 14.59
N GLY A 231 6.71 3.06 13.63
CA GLY A 231 7.95 2.30 13.51
C GLY A 231 9.12 2.84 14.35
N GLY A 232 8.89 3.66 15.37
CA GLY A 232 9.94 4.14 16.29
C GLY A 232 10.98 5.09 15.69
N VAL A 233 10.72 5.59 14.47
CA VAL A 233 11.48 6.68 13.85
C VAL A 233 10.79 7.99 14.24
N GLU A 234 11.47 8.83 15.00
CA GLU A 234 10.86 10.09 15.42
C GLU A 234 10.79 11.09 14.27
N VAL A 235 9.75 11.91 14.27
CA VAL A 235 9.58 13.01 13.30
C VAL A 235 9.28 14.27 14.11
N PRO A 236 10.28 15.10 14.42
CA PRO A 236 10.07 16.36 15.10
C PRO A 236 9.22 17.30 14.26
N ASP A 237 8.26 18.00 14.87
CA ASP A 237 7.34 18.88 14.14
C ASP A 237 8.07 20.05 13.43
N GLU A 238 9.21 20.48 13.97
CA GLU A 238 10.11 21.49 13.37
C GLU A 238 10.81 21.01 12.09
N LEU A 239 10.95 19.69 11.93
CA LEU A 239 11.52 19.06 10.73
C LEU A 239 10.44 18.62 9.72
N TRP A 240 9.15 18.87 10.01
CA TRP A 240 8.04 18.61 9.10
C TRP A 240 7.49 19.94 8.55
N ARG A 241 7.97 20.32 7.37
CA ARG A 241 7.74 21.62 6.74
C ARG A 241 7.03 21.45 5.40
N TYR A 242 6.09 22.37 5.11
CA TYR A 242 5.53 22.56 3.78
C TYR A 242 5.93 23.94 3.26
N VAL A 243 6.33 24.01 1.99
CA VAL A 243 6.60 25.27 1.29
C VAL A 243 5.73 25.35 0.06
N GLU A 244 4.98 26.44 -0.05
CA GLU A 244 4.17 26.73 -1.23
C GLU A 244 4.85 27.74 -2.14
N PHE A 245 4.85 27.49 -3.46
CA PHE A 245 5.38 28.42 -4.44
C PHE A 245 4.72 28.29 -5.81
N GLY A 246 4.56 29.41 -6.52
CA GLY A 246 3.92 29.40 -7.84
C GLY A 246 2.40 29.59 -7.81
N ARG A 247 1.82 29.92 -6.65
CA ARG A 247 0.41 30.33 -6.56
C ARG A 247 0.10 31.45 -7.55
N GLY A 248 -0.95 31.26 -8.34
CA GLY A 248 -1.39 32.20 -9.36
C GLY A 248 -0.54 32.23 -10.64
N LYS A 249 0.51 31.41 -10.75
CA LYS A 249 1.35 31.31 -11.94
C LYS A 249 0.96 30.13 -12.82
N LYS A 250 1.33 30.23 -14.09
CA LYS A 250 1.30 29.09 -15.01
C LYS A 250 2.36 28.08 -14.62
N TYR A 251 2.11 26.80 -14.88
CA TYR A 251 3.07 25.73 -14.65
C TYR A 251 4.42 25.99 -15.34
N SER A 252 4.42 26.54 -16.56
CA SER A 252 5.63 26.91 -17.30
C SER A 252 6.47 28.01 -16.64
N ASP A 253 5.87 28.78 -15.74
CA ASP A 253 6.48 29.95 -15.08
C ASP A 253 6.73 29.66 -13.59
N ASN A 254 6.79 28.37 -13.26
CA ASN A 254 7.06 27.83 -11.93
C ASN A 254 8.14 26.73 -11.99
N GLN A 255 9.17 26.94 -12.82
CA GLN A 255 10.28 26.01 -13.01
C GLN A 255 11.44 26.36 -12.08
N ALA A 256 12.55 25.62 -12.19
CA ALA A 256 13.70 25.78 -11.30
C ALA A 256 14.31 27.19 -11.33
N GLU A 257 14.35 27.81 -12.50
CA GLU A 257 14.80 29.19 -12.69
C GLU A 257 13.89 30.21 -11.98
N ASP A 258 12.58 29.96 -11.93
CA ASP A 258 11.61 30.82 -11.26
C ASP A 258 11.70 30.68 -9.74
N MET A 259 11.93 29.46 -9.26
CA MET A 259 12.23 29.20 -7.85
C MET A 259 13.52 29.91 -7.40
N ALA A 260 14.51 30.02 -8.28
CA ALA A 260 15.81 30.62 -7.94
C ALA A 260 15.78 32.14 -7.82
N THR A 261 14.83 32.80 -8.47
CA THR A 261 14.84 34.25 -8.66
C THR A 261 13.59 34.96 -8.14
N GLY A 262 12.49 34.22 -7.95
CA GLY A 262 11.18 34.79 -7.66
C GLY A 262 10.47 34.20 -6.45
N THR A 263 11.13 33.36 -5.65
CA THR A 263 10.56 32.75 -4.45
C THR A 263 11.60 32.64 -3.34
N ASP A 264 11.14 32.37 -2.12
CA ASP A 264 12.00 32.11 -0.97
C ASP A 264 12.30 30.61 -0.76
N VAL A 265 11.90 29.75 -1.71
CA VAL A 265 11.95 28.28 -1.56
C VAL A 265 13.34 27.78 -1.21
N PHE A 266 14.39 28.30 -1.85
CA PHE A 266 15.76 27.89 -1.55
C PHE A 266 16.20 28.33 -0.15
N ARG A 267 15.81 29.53 0.30
CA ARG A 267 16.06 29.98 1.67
C ARG A 267 15.33 29.08 2.67
N ASP A 268 14.06 28.78 2.43
CA ASP A 268 13.23 27.96 3.32
C ASP A 268 13.73 26.50 3.36
N PHE A 269 14.28 25.99 2.25
CA PHE A 269 14.97 24.70 2.17
C PHE A 269 16.29 24.72 2.93
N ASP A 270 17.13 25.74 2.75
CA ASP A 270 18.40 25.89 3.47
C ASP A 270 18.15 25.94 4.98
N GLU A 271 17.19 26.74 5.44
CA GLU A 271 16.78 26.80 6.85
C GLU A 271 16.31 25.44 7.39
N TRP A 272 15.57 24.68 6.59
CA TRP A 272 15.15 23.33 6.96
C TRP A 272 16.34 22.37 7.03
N THR A 273 17.30 22.46 6.10
CA THR A 273 18.51 21.63 6.12
C THR A 273 19.40 21.95 7.31
N ASP A 274 19.52 23.23 7.69
CA ASP A 274 20.25 23.66 8.87
C ASP A 274 19.60 23.12 10.16
N ALA A 275 18.27 23.23 10.27
CA ALA A 275 17.52 22.65 11.39
C ALA A 275 17.67 21.13 11.46
N PHE A 276 17.56 20.44 10.32
CA PHE A 276 17.74 18.99 10.23
C PHE A 276 19.15 18.58 10.65
N ALA A 277 20.18 19.24 10.13
CA ALA A 277 21.58 18.96 10.47
C ALA A 277 21.89 19.24 11.95
N ALA A 278 21.37 20.33 12.51
CA ALA A 278 21.52 20.67 13.92
C ALA A 278 20.88 19.61 14.82
N PHE A 279 19.63 19.23 14.53
CA PHE A 279 18.90 18.23 15.31
C PHE A 279 19.62 16.87 15.29
N VAL A 280 19.98 16.38 14.10
CA VAL A 280 20.67 15.08 13.94
C VAL A 280 22.07 15.13 14.57
N GLY A 281 22.77 16.25 14.44
CA GLY A 281 24.08 16.46 15.05
C GLY A 281 24.06 16.48 16.57
N GLU A 282 23.06 17.11 17.17
CA GLU A 282 22.86 17.15 18.63
C GLU A 282 22.48 15.77 19.19
N LYS A 283 21.57 15.08 18.51
CA LYS A 283 21.15 13.73 18.89
C LYS A 283 22.29 12.71 18.80
N GLY A 284 23.14 12.86 17.78
CA GLY A 284 24.25 11.96 17.53
C GLY A 284 23.85 10.67 16.83
N LYS A 285 24.77 9.70 16.83
CA LYS A 285 24.62 8.44 16.10
C LYS A 285 23.61 7.51 16.75
N VAL A 286 22.90 6.75 15.92
CA VAL A 286 21.98 5.71 16.36
C VAL A 286 22.73 4.40 16.49
N GLU A 287 22.58 3.74 17.63
CA GLU A 287 23.18 2.43 17.83
C GLU A 287 22.55 1.39 16.89
N PRO A 288 23.37 0.61 16.18
CA PRO A 288 22.91 -0.49 15.36
C PRO A 288 21.98 -1.46 16.10
N GLY A 289 20.80 -1.74 15.53
CA GLY A 289 19.94 -2.80 16.00
C GLY A 289 20.61 -4.18 15.90
N LYS A 290 20.18 -5.14 16.73
CA LYS A 290 20.74 -6.51 16.78
C LYS A 290 20.63 -7.25 15.44
N TYR A 291 19.53 -7.05 14.72
CA TYR A 291 19.24 -7.68 13.44
C TYR A 291 19.29 -6.60 12.36
N ARG A 292 20.45 -6.50 11.70
CA ARG A 292 20.73 -5.50 10.68
C ARG A 292 20.31 -6.02 9.31
N ALA A 293 19.78 -5.11 8.48
CA ALA A 293 19.63 -5.39 7.05
C ALA A 293 21.00 -5.30 6.35
N TYR A 294 21.84 -4.35 6.78
CA TYR A 294 23.19 -4.23 6.26
C TYR A 294 24.04 -5.47 6.58
N GLY A 295 24.64 -6.05 5.52
CA GLY A 295 25.50 -7.23 5.63
C GLY A 295 24.75 -8.54 5.86
N TYR A 296 23.41 -8.53 5.81
CA TYR A 296 22.62 -9.75 5.86
C TYR A 296 22.67 -10.48 4.51
N GLU A 297 23.10 -11.74 4.54
CA GLU A 297 23.02 -12.64 3.38
C GLU A 297 21.88 -13.64 3.62
N ALA A 298 20.84 -13.55 2.79
CA ALA A 298 19.72 -14.47 2.87
C ALA A 298 20.17 -15.92 2.54
N PRO A 299 19.82 -16.92 3.36
CA PRO A 299 20.17 -18.31 3.08
C PRO A 299 19.35 -18.83 1.89
N GLY A 300 19.91 -19.71 1.05
CA GLY A 300 19.16 -20.24 -0.10
C GLY A 300 17.94 -21.11 0.29
N HIS A 301 16.82 -20.93 -0.40
CA HIS A 301 15.52 -21.54 -0.03
C HIS A 301 15.01 -22.67 -0.95
N LEU A 302 15.79 -23.11 -1.95
CA LEU A 302 15.32 -23.98 -3.04
C LEU A 302 14.50 -25.22 -2.61
N TRP A 303 14.95 -25.94 -1.57
CA TRP A 303 14.24 -27.11 -1.04
C TRP A 303 12.99 -26.74 -0.23
N ARG A 304 13.01 -25.61 0.48
CA ARG A 304 11.87 -25.09 1.25
C ARG A 304 10.79 -24.57 0.31
N ASP A 305 11.17 -23.91 -0.79
CA ASP A 305 10.25 -23.48 -1.85
C ASP A 305 9.53 -24.65 -2.53
N LEU A 306 10.26 -25.73 -2.80
CA LEU A 306 9.67 -26.94 -3.36
C LEU A 306 8.62 -27.55 -2.40
N LYS A 307 8.91 -27.57 -1.09
CA LYS A 307 7.96 -28.02 -0.07
C LYS A 307 6.74 -27.10 0.03
N LEU A 308 6.92 -25.78 -0.05
CA LEU A 308 5.83 -24.81 -0.05
C LEU A 308 4.93 -25.00 -1.27
N LYS A 309 5.51 -25.14 -2.46
CA LYS A 309 4.73 -25.40 -3.69
C LYS A 309 3.90 -26.69 -3.59
N TRP A 310 4.45 -27.73 -2.97
CA TRP A 310 3.70 -28.96 -2.72
C TRP A 310 2.56 -28.76 -1.71
N ARG A 311 2.78 -27.96 -0.68
CA ARG A 311 1.77 -27.58 0.30
C ARG A 311 0.65 -26.74 -0.34
N GLU A 312 1.00 -25.77 -1.18
CA GLU A 312 0.05 -24.96 -1.96
C GLU A 312 -0.85 -25.84 -2.83
N ILE A 313 -0.28 -26.82 -3.53
CA ILE A 313 -1.05 -27.77 -4.36
C ILE A 313 -2.07 -28.51 -3.49
N LYS A 314 -1.68 -28.98 -2.30
CA LYS A 314 -2.61 -29.69 -1.40
C LYS A 314 -3.77 -28.80 -0.94
N ILE A 315 -3.48 -27.57 -0.54
CA ILE A 315 -4.51 -26.59 -0.14
C ILE A 315 -5.45 -26.30 -1.32
N GLY A 316 -4.91 -26.06 -2.52
CA GLY A 316 -5.70 -25.81 -3.74
C GLY A 316 -6.53 -27.01 -4.20
N THR A 317 -6.25 -28.22 -3.70
CA THR A 317 -7.05 -29.43 -3.92
C THR A 317 -8.06 -29.73 -2.80
N GLY A 318 -8.31 -28.82 -1.86
CA GLY A 318 -9.23 -29.06 -0.73
C GLY A 318 -8.68 -30.08 0.29
N HIS A 319 -7.35 -30.13 0.44
CA HIS A 319 -6.69 -31.00 1.43
C HIS A 319 -5.71 -30.18 2.29
N PRO A 320 -6.18 -29.16 3.02
CA PRO A 320 -5.33 -28.37 3.89
C PRO A 320 -4.74 -29.22 5.04
N PRO A 321 -3.60 -28.81 5.61
CA PRO A 321 -3.04 -29.49 6.77
C PRO A 321 -4.05 -29.54 7.94
N PRO A 322 -4.23 -30.69 8.61
CA PRO A 322 -5.18 -30.80 9.72
C PRO A 322 -4.89 -29.79 10.84
N GLY A 323 -5.93 -29.10 11.32
CA GLY A 323 -5.83 -28.09 12.39
C GLY A 323 -5.26 -26.73 11.96
N SER A 324 -4.89 -26.56 10.68
CA SER A 324 -4.44 -25.28 10.12
C SER A 324 -5.58 -24.27 9.96
N SER A 325 -5.23 -22.99 9.80
CA SER A 325 -6.21 -21.93 9.51
C SER A 325 -7.03 -22.23 8.23
N PRO A 326 -6.43 -22.64 7.10
CA PRO A 326 -7.19 -23.08 5.93
C PRO A 326 -8.17 -24.22 6.20
N ALA A 327 -7.81 -25.22 7.02
CA ALA A 327 -8.73 -26.31 7.39
C ALA A 327 -9.94 -25.81 8.19
N LYS A 328 -9.72 -24.90 9.14
CA LYS A 328 -10.82 -24.26 9.89
C LYS A 328 -11.70 -23.40 8.98
N GLN A 329 -11.10 -22.66 8.05
CA GLN A 329 -11.85 -21.85 7.09
C GLN A 329 -12.70 -22.71 6.14
N GLU A 330 -12.22 -23.90 5.76
CA GLU A 330 -12.96 -24.89 4.98
C GLU A 330 -14.11 -25.50 5.81
N GLU A 331 -13.87 -25.90 7.06
CA GLU A 331 -14.91 -26.37 7.99
C GLU A 331 -16.02 -25.32 8.21
N LEU A 332 -15.65 -24.05 8.28
CA LEU A 332 -16.56 -22.91 8.41
C LEU A 332 -17.19 -22.49 7.07
N ASN A 333 -16.83 -23.14 5.96
CA ASN A 333 -17.31 -22.84 4.60
C ASN A 333 -17.09 -21.35 4.20
N LEU A 334 -15.97 -20.78 4.65
CA LEU A 334 -15.56 -19.40 4.38
C LEU A 334 -14.93 -19.27 2.98
N ASN A 335 -14.20 -20.30 2.55
CA ASN A 335 -13.54 -20.34 1.24
C ASN A 335 -14.35 -21.21 0.29
N LYS A 336 -14.83 -20.62 -0.82
CA LYS A 336 -15.60 -21.34 -1.85
C LYS A 336 -14.85 -21.47 -3.17
N ASP A 337 -13.56 -21.13 -3.15
CA ASP A 337 -12.71 -20.98 -4.33
C ASP A 337 -11.68 -22.12 -4.43
N GLU A 338 -12.04 -23.36 -4.10
CA GLU A 338 -11.17 -24.53 -4.31
C GLU A 338 -10.79 -24.65 -5.79
N THR A 339 -9.52 -24.37 -6.13
CA THR A 339 -9.07 -24.45 -7.51
C THR A 339 -7.60 -24.85 -7.64
N LEU A 340 -7.35 -25.80 -8.55
CA LEU A 340 -6.02 -26.13 -9.05
C LEU A 340 -5.50 -25.09 -10.08
N SER A 341 -6.31 -24.08 -10.42
CA SER A 341 -6.02 -23.09 -11.46
C SER A 341 -6.33 -21.67 -10.99
N PRO A 342 -5.56 -21.14 -10.02
CA PRO A 342 -5.76 -19.80 -9.45
C PRO A 342 -5.57 -18.66 -10.47
N ARG A 343 -5.00 -18.97 -11.65
CA ARG A 343 -4.84 -18.03 -12.76
C ARG A 343 -6.14 -17.68 -13.48
N LYS A 344 -7.20 -18.49 -13.29
CA LYS A 344 -8.52 -18.18 -13.84
C LYS A 344 -9.30 -17.43 -12.78
N SER A 345 -9.64 -16.20 -13.09
CA SER A 345 -10.56 -15.43 -12.26
C SER A 345 -11.92 -16.12 -12.11
N GLU A 346 -12.64 -15.86 -11.03
CA GLU A 346 -14.04 -16.31 -10.88
C GLU A 346 -14.90 -15.91 -12.08
N GLY A 347 -14.65 -14.71 -12.64
CA GLY A 347 -15.31 -14.28 -13.87
C GLY A 347 -14.99 -15.17 -15.08
N GLU A 348 -13.81 -15.79 -15.18
CA GLU A 348 -13.51 -16.80 -16.20
C GLU A 348 -14.21 -18.11 -15.96
N LYS A 349 -14.17 -18.62 -14.72
CA LYS A 349 -14.79 -19.89 -14.36
C LYS A 349 -16.28 -19.86 -14.67
N LEU A 350 -16.96 -18.78 -14.27
CA LEU A 350 -18.39 -18.53 -14.53
C LEU A 350 -18.75 -18.28 -16.01
N ARG A 351 -17.76 -18.07 -16.91
CA ARG A 351 -17.98 -17.93 -18.36
C ARG A 351 -17.76 -19.23 -19.14
N GLU A 352 -17.14 -20.23 -18.51
CA GLU A 352 -16.91 -21.56 -19.09
C GLU A 352 -17.99 -22.57 -18.69
N GLU A 353 -18.62 -22.36 -17.53
CA GLU A 353 -19.90 -22.99 -17.15
C GLU A 353 -21.07 -22.42 -17.93
#